data_AF-A0A1Y3ND80-F1
#
_entry.id   AF-A0A1Y3ND80-F1
#
_cell.length_a   1.000
_cell.length_b   1.000
_cell.length_c   1.000
_cell.angle_alpha   90.00
_cell.angle_beta   90.00
_cell.angle_gamma   90.00
#
_symmetry.space_group_name_H-M   'P 1'
#
loop_
_entity.id
_entity.type
_entity.pdbx_description
1 polymer ?
#
loop_
_entity_poly.entity_id
_entity_poly.type
_entity_poly.pdbx_seq_one_letter_code
_entity_poly.pdbx_strand_id
1 'polypeptide(L)'
;MNNLSFSVLVVFFICISQIYAKGFHCQEYVTLKEGESCSKLTPITRMKDVIIINPLINCEEPMTEDTKVCTERNNKYSEEDYDFEEYVIKKNDNCSKIAKKLKITADVLERTNYPIFYCKNIKEYYKNEILYREDGDYEVIFDDESVDVTSVLEKKIKNKKQSNKKN
;
A
#
# COMPACT_ATOMS: atom_id res chain seq x y z
N MET A 1 54.06 4.51 -13.20
CA MET A 1 53.32 3.23 -13.26
C MET A 1 52.62 3.05 -11.93
N ASN A 2 51.34 3.45 -11.85
CA ASN A 2 50.56 3.31 -10.62
C ASN A 2 49.83 1.98 -10.68
N ASN A 3 50.32 1.02 -9.89
CA ASN A 3 49.65 -0.26 -9.64
C ASN A 3 48.43 0.01 -8.76
N LEU A 4 47.31 0.37 -9.39
CA LEU A 4 46.03 0.41 -8.71
C LEU A 4 45.64 -1.05 -8.41
N SER A 5 45.72 -1.43 -7.13
CA SER A 5 45.43 -2.77 -6.64
C SER A 5 43.99 -3.17 -6.98
N PHE A 6 43.83 -4.09 -7.94
CA PHE A 6 42.55 -4.63 -8.40
C PHE A 6 41.75 -5.32 -7.26
N SER A 7 42.40 -5.60 -6.13
CA SER A 7 41.81 -6.26 -4.98
C SER A 7 40.91 -5.35 -4.12
N VAL A 8 41.04 -4.01 -4.21
CA VAL A 8 40.21 -3.08 -3.42
C VAL A 8 38.85 -2.83 -4.08
N LEU A 9 38.73 -3.04 -5.40
CA LEU A 9 37.49 -2.78 -6.14
C LEU A 9 36.42 -3.87 -5.97
N VAL A 10 36.83 -5.11 -5.67
CA VAL A 10 35.91 -6.24 -5.54
C VAL A 10 35.19 -6.26 -4.18
N VAL A 11 35.81 -5.73 -3.12
CA VAL A 11 35.18 -5.67 -1.77
C VAL A 11 34.11 -4.58 -1.69
N PHE A 12 34.19 -3.52 -2.51
CA PHE A 12 33.17 -2.46 -2.55
C PHE A 12 31.88 -2.87 -3.27
N PHE A 13 31.91 -3.92 -4.10
CA PHE A 13 30.73 -4.40 -4.84
C PHE A 13 29.94 -5.50 -4.13
N ILE A 14 30.48 -6.14 -3.08
CA ILE A 14 29.78 -7.21 -2.34
C ILE A 14 28.81 -6.63 -1.28
N CYS A 15 28.89 -5.33 -0.97
CA CYS A 15 27.89 -4.65 -0.13
C CYS A 15 26.65 -4.16 -0.91
N ILE A 16 26.56 -4.43 -2.22
CA ILE A 16 25.38 -4.14 -3.03
C ILE A 16 24.56 -5.42 -3.22
N SER A 17 24.39 -6.21 -2.16
CA SER A 17 23.27 -7.14 -2.07
C SER A 17 21.98 -6.31 -1.97
N GLN A 18 21.52 -5.88 -3.13
CA GLN A 18 20.13 -5.62 -3.45
C GLN A 18 19.27 -6.78 -2.91
N ILE A 19 18.10 -6.64 -2.30
CA ILE A 19 17.20 -5.53 -1.93
C ILE A 19 16.38 -6.11 -0.76
N TYR A 20 16.24 -5.40 0.35
CA TYR A 20 15.28 -5.77 1.38
C TYR A 20 13.88 -5.58 0.78
N ALA A 21 13.14 -6.66 0.50
CA ALA A 21 11.74 -6.53 0.13
C ALA A 21 10.93 -6.32 1.41
N LYS A 22 10.53 -5.07 1.71
CA LYS A 22 9.67 -4.73 2.84
C LYS A 22 8.45 -3.91 2.40
N GLY A 23 7.80 -4.32 1.30
CA GLY A 23 6.49 -3.82 0.87
C GLY A 23 5.38 -4.87 1.09
N PHE A 24 4.18 -4.64 0.56
CA PHE A 24 3.09 -5.62 0.52
C PHE A 24 3.17 -6.47 -0.74
N HIS A 25 3.34 -7.79 -0.60
CA HIS A 25 3.38 -8.69 -1.74
C HIS A 25 1.98 -8.91 -2.31
N CYS A 26 1.81 -8.58 -3.58
CA CYS A 26 0.53 -8.72 -4.26
C CYS A 26 0.34 -10.12 -4.84
N GLN A 27 -0.88 -10.65 -4.73
CA GLN A 27 -1.28 -11.90 -5.39
C GLN A 27 -2.17 -11.61 -6.60
N GLU A 28 -3.14 -10.71 -6.45
CA GLU A 28 -4.01 -10.28 -7.54
C GLU A 28 -4.02 -8.76 -7.63
N TYR A 29 -3.94 -8.22 -8.84
CA TYR A 29 -4.04 -6.78 -9.09
C TYR A 29 -4.98 -6.44 -10.24
N VAL A 30 -5.46 -5.20 -10.23
CA VAL A 30 -6.19 -4.59 -11.34
C VAL A 30 -5.43 -3.37 -11.81
N THR A 31 -5.36 -3.18 -13.13
CA THR A 31 -4.88 -1.92 -13.71
C THR A 31 -6.08 -0.99 -13.90
N LEU A 32 -6.19 0.02 -13.04
CA LEU A 32 -7.14 1.11 -13.22
C LEU A 32 -6.58 2.09 -14.25
N LYS A 33 -7.41 2.52 -15.20
CA LYS A 33 -7.05 3.54 -16.19
C LYS A 33 -7.14 4.95 -15.61
N GLU A 34 -6.50 5.90 -16.27
CA GLU A 34 -6.68 7.33 -15.98
C GLU A 34 -8.18 7.69 -15.90
N GLY A 35 -8.55 8.44 -14.85
CA GLY A 35 -9.92 8.84 -14.56
C GLY A 35 -10.79 7.76 -13.91
N GLU A 36 -10.31 6.53 -13.75
CA GLU A 36 -10.98 5.49 -12.95
C GLU A 36 -10.66 5.66 -11.46
N SER A 37 -11.49 5.12 -10.55
CA SER A 37 -11.22 5.16 -9.11
C SER A 37 -11.38 3.78 -8.47
N CYS A 38 -10.81 3.60 -7.27
CA CYS A 38 -10.87 2.34 -6.53
C CYS A 38 -12.32 1.87 -6.28
N SER A 39 -13.31 2.75 -6.34
CA SER A 39 -14.74 2.40 -6.24
C SER A 39 -15.16 1.32 -7.23
N LYS A 40 -14.49 1.25 -8.39
CA LYS A 40 -14.70 0.20 -9.40
C LYS A 40 -14.37 -1.19 -8.89
N LEU A 41 -13.50 -1.34 -7.89
CA LEU A 41 -13.01 -2.63 -7.38
C LEU A 41 -13.98 -3.33 -6.41
N THR A 42 -15.01 -2.63 -5.94
CA THR A 42 -16.03 -3.17 -5.01
C THR A 42 -16.74 -4.47 -5.44
N PRO A 43 -16.84 -4.85 -6.74
CA PRO A 43 -17.37 -6.16 -7.14
C PRO A 43 -16.44 -7.35 -6.88
N ILE A 44 -15.15 -7.13 -6.63
CA ILE A 44 -14.16 -8.19 -6.43
C ILE A 44 -13.52 -8.17 -5.05
N THR A 45 -13.41 -7.01 -4.41
CA THR A 45 -12.76 -6.87 -3.10
C THR A 45 -13.41 -5.76 -2.28
N ARG A 46 -13.16 -5.75 -0.96
CA ARG A 46 -13.70 -4.71 -0.06
C ARG A 46 -12.79 -3.49 -0.12
N MET A 47 -13.39 -2.30 -0.14
CA MET A 47 -12.64 -1.04 -0.20
C MET A 47 -11.62 -0.89 0.92
N LYS A 48 -11.97 -1.31 2.15
CA LYS A 48 -11.05 -1.25 3.29
C LYS A 48 -9.77 -2.06 3.06
N ASP A 49 -9.88 -3.22 2.38
CA ASP A 49 -8.73 -4.08 2.14
C ASP A 49 -7.84 -3.43 1.07
N VAL A 50 -8.44 -2.89 0.01
CA VAL A 50 -7.71 -2.12 -1.02
C VAL A 50 -6.94 -0.96 -0.40
N ILE A 51 -7.58 -0.16 0.46
CA ILE A 51 -6.94 1.03 1.06
C ILE A 51 -5.75 0.64 1.95
N ILE A 52 -5.90 -0.40 2.79
CA ILE A 52 -4.84 -0.84 3.71
C ILE A 52 -3.66 -1.44 2.94
N ILE A 53 -3.93 -2.22 1.89
CA ILE A 53 -2.88 -2.87 1.06
C ILE A 53 -2.18 -1.85 0.17
N ASN A 54 -2.87 -0.78 -0.26
CA ASN A 54 -2.34 0.24 -1.18
C ASN A 54 -2.28 1.63 -0.50
N PRO A 55 -1.56 1.80 0.61
CA PRO A 55 -1.58 3.03 1.40
C PRO A 55 -0.92 4.22 0.69
N LEU A 56 -0.18 3.98 -0.40
CA LEU A 56 0.37 5.04 -1.26
C LEU A 56 -0.62 5.53 -2.33
N ILE A 57 -1.71 4.80 -2.57
CA ILE A 57 -2.74 5.16 -3.56
C ILE A 57 -3.88 5.92 -2.87
N ASN A 58 -4.22 7.10 -3.39
CA ASN A 58 -5.42 7.82 -2.95
C ASN A 58 -6.68 7.25 -3.63
N CYS A 59 -7.34 6.31 -2.96
CA CYS A 59 -8.56 5.68 -3.47
C CYS A 59 -9.82 6.57 -3.45
N GLU A 60 -9.77 7.75 -2.84
CA GLU A 60 -10.89 8.69 -2.79
C GLU A 60 -11.03 9.52 -4.07
N GLU A 61 -9.93 9.66 -4.83
CA GLU A 61 -9.87 10.44 -6.06
C GLU A 61 -9.70 9.54 -7.30
N PRO A 62 -10.08 10.02 -8.50
CA PRO A 62 -9.73 9.35 -9.75
C PRO A 62 -8.21 9.26 -9.94
N MET A 63 -7.73 8.18 -10.57
CA MET A 63 -6.33 8.00 -10.94
C MET A 63 -5.92 9.05 -11.97
N THR A 64 -4.71 9.57 -11.82
CA THR A 64 -4.10 10.54 -12.75
C THR A 64 -3.36 9.87 -13.91
N GLU A 65 -3.15 8.56 -13.83
CA GLU A 65 -2.50 7.73 -14.85
C GLU A 65 -2.98 6.28 -14.72
N ASP A 66 -2.47 5.40 -15.57
CA ASP A 66 -2.72 3.96 -15.45
C ASP A 66 -2.01 3.41 -14.21
N THR A 67 -2.79 2.95 -13.23
CA THR A 67 -2.29 2.55 -11.90
C THR A 67 -2.62 1.08 -11.62
N LYS A 68 -1.60 0.29 -11.27
CA LYS A 68 -1.81 -1.04 -10.69
C LYS A 68 -2.26 -0.90 -9.25
N VAL A 69 -3.38 -1.53 -8.92
CA VAL A 69 -3.94 -1.56 -7.56
C VAL A 69 -4.04 -3.01 -7.12
N CYS A 70 -3.39 -3.35 -6.01
CA CYS A 70 -3.46 -4.69 -5.46
C CYS A 70 -4.82 -4.94 -4.80
N THR A 71 -5.44 -6.06 -5.13
CA THR A 71 -6.77 -6.44 -4.66
C THR A 71 -6.75 -7.62 -3.69
N GLU A 72 -5.67 -8.39 -3.70
CA GLU A 72 -5.41 -9.51 -2.79
C GLU A 72 -3.91 -9.62 -2.53
N ARG A 73 -3.52 -9.81 -1.26
CA ARG A 73 -2.12 -10.04 -0.90
C ARG A 73 -1.75 -11.50 -1.01
N ASN A 74 -0.47 -11.75 -1.24
CA ASN A 74 0.10 -13.07 -1.23
C ASN A 74 0.32 -13.54 0.22
N ASN A 75 -0.54 -14.45 0.68
CA ASN A 75 -0.51 -14.96 2.06
C ASN A 75 0.79 -15.70 2.42
N LYS A 76 1.63 -16.06 1.43
CA LYS A 76 2.96 -16.63 1.66
C LYS A 76 3.88 -15.68 2.41
N TYR A 77 3.69 -14.37 2.27
CA TYR A 77 4.51 -13.32 2.88
C TYR A 77 3.78 -12.63 4.04
N SER A 78 2.80 -13.30 4.66
CA SER A 78 1.94 -12.65 5.66
C SER A 78 2.70 -12.13 6.87
N GLU A 79 3.79 -12.80 7.29
CA GLU A 79 4.62 -12.36 8.41
C GLU A 79 5.43 -11.10 8.03
N GLU A 80 5.98 -11.06 6.83
CA GLU A 80 6.78 -9.93 6.33
C GLU A 80 5.92 -8.70 5.96
N ASP A 81 4.74 -8.94 5.36
CA ASP A 81 3.78 -7.92 4.95
C ASP A 81 3.10 -7.24 6.16
N TYR A 82 3.05 -7.92 7.32
CA TYR A 82 2.43 -7.45 8.56
C TYR A 82 3.42 -7.11 9.68
N ASP A 83 4.61 -6.64 9.33
CA ASP A 83 5.61 -6.11 10.26
C ASP A 83 5.23 -4.68 10.73
N PHE A 84 4.15 -4.58 11.50
CA PHE A 84 3.66 -3.32 12.06
C PHE A 84 4.08 -3.12 13.51
N GLU A 85 4.47 -1.89 13.81
CA GLU A 85 4.68 -1.36 15.14
C GLU A 85 3.52 -0.47 15.57
N GLU A 86 3.41 -0.24 16.88
CA GLU A 86 2.33 0.54 17.48
C GLU A 86 2.81 1.91 17.95
N TYR A 87 2.01 2.94 17.69
CA TYR A 87 2.18 4.27 18.25
C TYR A 87 0.96 4.65 19.09
N VAL A 88 1.18 4.92 20.38
CA VAL A 88 0.14 5.45 21.27
C VAL A 88 0.01 6.96 21.11
N ILE A 89 -1.16 7.42 20.68
CA ILE A 89 -1.46 8.84 20.45
C ILE A 89 -1.37 9.62 21.76
N LYS A 90 -0.51 10.65 21.78
CA LYS A 90 -0.26 11.47 22.95
C LYS A 90 -1.15 12.70 22.99
N LYS A 91 -1.27 13.28 24.19
CA LYS A 91 -1.99 14.54 24.39
C LYS A 91 -1.32 15.63 23.54
N ASN A 92 -2.11 16.37 22.77
CA ASN A 92 -1.67 17.43 21.85
C ASN A 92 -0.90 16.97 20.61
N ASP A 93 -0.92 15.67 20.29
CA ASP A 93 -0.49 15.20 18.99
C ASP A 93 -1.43 15.73 17.89
N ASN A 94 -0.86 15.86 16.70
CA ASN A 94 -1.61 16.02 15.46
C ASN A 94 -0.95 15.16 14.38
N CYS A 95 -1.65 14.85 13.29
CA CYS A 95 -1.12 13.91 12.31
C CYS A 95 0.18 14.37 11.68
N SER A 96 0.35 15.67 11.41
CA SER A 96 1.62 16.18 10.87
C SER A 96 2.80 15.88 11.79
N LYS A 97 2.65 16.05 13.11
CA LYS A 97 3.69 15.73 14.10
C LYS A 97 3.96 14.23 14.17
N ILE A 98 2.91 13.40 14.22
CA ILE A 98 3.06 11.94 14.28
C ILE A 98 3.72 11.45 12.99
N ALA A 99 3.16 11.77 11.83
CA ALA A 99 3.67 11.36 10.54
C ALA A 99 5.15 11.77 10.35
N LYS A 100 5.52 13.01 10.70
CA LYS A 100 6.92 13.46 10.69
C LYS A 100 7.81 12.62 11.62
N LYS A 101 7.33 12.28 12.82
CA LYS A 101 8.08 11.45 13.77
C LYS A 101 8.29 10.03 13.23
N LEU A 102 7.25 9.46 12.63
CA LEU A 102 7.25 8.11 12.04
C LEU A 102 7.83 8.09 10.62
N LYS A 103 8.29 9.23 10.10
CA LYS A 103 8.88 9.39 8.75
C LYS A 103 7.95 8.96 7.60
N ILE A 104 6.64 9.14 7.77
CA ILE A 104 5.62 8.89 6.76
C ILE A 104 4.80 10.15 6.49
N THR A 105 3.88 10.11 5.51
CA THR A 105 2.90 11.17 5.31
C THR A 105 1.67 10.94 6.19
N ALA A 106 0.91 12.00 6.47
CA ALA A 106 -0.34 11.89 7.22
C ALA A 106 -1.36 10.99 6.49
N ASP A 107 -1.38 11.06 5.16
CA ASP A 107 -2.29 10.27 4.34
C ASP A 107 -1.97 8.77 4.38
N VAL A 108 -0.67 8.41 4.36
CA VAL A 108 -0.24 7.02 4.54
C VAL A 108 -0.64 6.51 5.91
N LEU A 109 -0.37 7.29 6.97
CA LEU A 109 -0.76 6.94 8.34
C LEU A 109 -2.28 6.69 8.45
N GLU A 110 -3.08 7.55 7.82
CA GLU A 110 -4.55 7.42 7.80
C GLU A 110 -5.00 6.16 7.05
N ARG A 111 -4.47 5.91 5.84
CA ARG A 111 -4.86 4.75 5.03
C ARG A 111 -4.43 3.42 5.64
N THR A 112 -3.25 3.36 6.28
CA THR A 112 -2.80 2.19 7.04
C THR A 112 -3.75 1.83 8.18
N ASN A 113 -4.42 2.83 8.77
CA ASN A 113 -5.33 2.66 9.91
C ASN A 113 -6.81 2.83 9.52
N TYR A 114 -7.14 2.70 8.25
CA TYR A 114 -8.51 2.82 7.77
C TYR A 114 -9.36 1.62 8.21
N PRO A 115 -10.65 1.77 8.56
CA PRO A 115 -11.42 3.02 8.70
C PRO A 115 -11.46 3.53 10.15
N ILE A 116 -10.55 3.08 11.02
CA ILE A 116 -10.66 3.31 12.47
C ILE A 116 -10.03 4.64 12.92
N PHE A 117 -9.11 5.19 12.12
CA PHE A 117 -8.41 6.43 12.41
C PHE A 117 -8.55 7.42 11.25
N TYR A 118 -8.85 8.68 11.59
CA TYR A 118 -8.86 9.81 10.65
C TYR A 118 -8.16 11.01 11.28
N CYS A 119 -7.24 11.63 10.55
CA CYS A 119 -6.43 12.75 11.03
C CYS A 119 -7.25 13.96 11.47
N LYS A 120 -8.38 14.21 10.81
CA LYS A 120 -9.34 15.27 11.20
C LYS A 120 -9.89 15.10 12.62
N ASN A 121 -9.97 13.86 13.11
CA ASN A 121 -10.56 13.50 14.40
C ASN A 121 -9.49 13.14 15.46
N ILE A 122 -8.21 13.44 15.23
CA ILE A 122 -7.10 12.98 16.09
C ILE A 122 -7.26 13.24 17.59
N LYS A 123 -7.95 14.32 17.98
CA LYS A 123 -8.20 14.67 19.38
C LYS A 123 -9.07 13.64 20.11
N GLU A 124 -9.90 12.89 19.38
CA GLU A 124 -10.78 11.85 19.92
C GLU A 124 -10.04 10.54 20.19
N TYR A 125 -8.86 10.36 19.59
CA TYR A 125 -8.07 9.13 19.68
C TYR A 125 -6.95 9.19 20.73
N TYR A 126 -7.01 10.12 21.69
CA TYR A 126 -5.99 10.20 22.75
C TYR A 126 -5.90 8.87 23.53
N LYS A 127 -4.67 8.33 23.64
CA LYS A 127 -4.32 7.00 24.19
C LYS A 127 -4.70 5.81 23.32
N ASN A 128 -5.28 5.99 22.15
CA ASN A 128 -5.47 4.89 21.21
C ASN A 128 -4.15 4.59 20.49
N GLU A 129 -4.03 3.34 20.06
CA GLU A 129 -2.93 2.85 19.24
C GLU A 129 -3.27 3.02 17.75
N ILE A 130 -2.24 3.35 16.99
CA ILE A 130 -2.25 3.31 15.52
C ILE A 130 -1.04 2.53 15.06
N LEU A 131 -1.21 1.81 13.96
CA LEU A 131 -0.18 0.98 13.34
C LEU A 131 0.66 1.80 12.37
N TYR A 132 1.95 1.49 12.32
CA TYR A 132 2.88 1.99 11.31
C TYR A 132 3.98 0.96 11.05
N ARG A 133 4.67 1.05 9.91
CA ARG A 133 5.85 0.21 9.66
C ARG A 133 7.09 0.99 10.04
N GLU A 134 7.95 0.41 10.88
CA GLU A 134 9.17 1.08 11.35
C GLU A 134 10.20 1.28 10.22
N ASP A 135 10.21 0.37 9.25
CA ASP A 135 11.01 0.47 8.03
C ASP A 135 10.58 1.62 7.10
N GLY A 136 9.36 2.13 7.26
CA GLY A 136 8.77 3.16 6.41
C GLY A 136 8.44 2.71 4.99
N ASP A 137 8.50 1.41 4.70
CA ASP A 137 8.23 0.86 3.38
C ASP A 137 6.78 0.39 3.30
N TYR A 138 6.03 1.03 2.41
CA TYR A 138 4.60 0.83 2.20
C TYR A 138 4.30 0.54 0.73
N GLU A 139 5.35 0.28 -0.05
CA GLU A 139 5.23 -0.04 -1.47
C GLU A 139 4.50 -1.35 -1.67
N VAL A 140 3.86 -1.51 -2.82
CA VAL A 140 3.24 -2.77 -3.22
C VAL A 140 4.17 -3.46 -4.20
N ILE A 141 4.50 -4.71 -3.91
CA ILE A 141 5.39 -5.54 -4.72
C ILE A 141 4.52 -6.36 -5.66
N PHE A 142 4.67 -6.11 -6.97
CA PHE A 142 4.06 -6.89 -8.04
C PHE A 142 5.15 -7.76 -8.68
N ASP A 143 5.18 -9.04 -8.33
CA ASP A 143 6.15 -10.02 -8.84
C ASP A 143 5.59 -10.82 -10.04
N ASP A 144 6.36 -11.79 -10.52
CA ASP A 144 5.96 -12.66 -11.63
C ASP A 144 4.81 -13.62 -11.25
N GLU A 145 4.55 -13.83 -9.95
CA GLU A 145 3.44 -14.64 -9.44
C GLU A 145 2.13 -13.83 -9.35
N SER A 146 2.23 -12.50 -9.41
CA SER A 146 1.08 -11.57 -9.34
C SER A 146 0.20 -11.67 -10.58
N VAL A 147 -1.11 -11.89 -10.37
CA VAL A 147 -2.08 -12.11 -11.45
C VAL A 147 -2.89 -10.84 -11.76
N ASP A 148 -2.93 -10.44 -13.03
CA ASP A 148 -3.83 -9.38 -13.50
C ASP A 148 -5.26 -9.91 -13.64
N VAL A 149 -6.17 -9.40 -12.81
CA VAL A 149 -7.59 -9.77 -12.79
C VAL A 149 -8.52 -8.69 -13.37
N THR A 150 -7.98 -7.73 -14.13
CA THR A 150 -8.76 -6.63 -14.76
C THR A 150 -9.91 -7.17 -15.61
N SER A 151 -9.68 -8.22 -16.41
CA SER A 151 -10.73 -8.83 -17.24
C SER A 151 -11.87 -9.48 -16.42
N VAL A 152 -11.54 -10.03 -15.24
CA VAL A 152 -12.53 -10.59 -14.30
C VAL A 152 -13.41 -9.47 -13.75
N LEU A 153 -12.81 -8.34 -13.39
CA LEU A 153 -13.54 -7.16 -12.93
C LEU A 153 -14.52 -6.65 -14.00
N GLU A 154 -14.05 -6.46 -15.23
CA GLU A 154 -14.90 -5.98 -16.33
C GLU A 154 -16.11 -6.89 -16.56
N LYS A 155 -15.90 -8.21 -16.51
CA LYS A 155 -16.98 -9.21 -16.65
C LYS A 155 -18.02 -9.04 -15.54
N LYS A 156 -17.59 -8.88 -14.28
CA LYS A 156 -18.51 -8.67 -13.15
C LYS A 156 -19.30 -7.36 -13.28
N ILE A 157 -18.67 -6.28 -13.71
CA ILE A 157 -19.34 -4.99 -13.95
C ILE A 157 -20.39 -5.12 -15.07
N LYS A 158 -20.05 -5.77 -16.19
CA LYS A 158 -20.98 -6.00 -17.32
C LYS A 158 -22.20 -6.82 -16.87
N ASN A 159 -21.99 -7.90 -16.11
CA ASN A 159 -23.06 -8.76 -15.61
C ASN A 159 -24.01 -8.00 -14.67
N LYS A 160 -23.46 -7.17 -13.76
CA LYS A 160 -24.28 -6.34 -12.85
C LYS A 160 -25.16 -5.35 -13.59
N LYS A 161 -24.62 -4.69 -14.64
CA LYS A 161 -25.40 -3.78 -15.50
C LYS A 161 -26.53 -4.49 -16.25
N GLN A 162 -26.32 -5.72 -16.72
CA GLN A 162 -27.36 -6.51 -17.39
C GLN A 162 -28.46 -6.95 -16.43
N SER A 163 -28.11 -7.33 -15.20
CA SER A 163 -29.10 -7.68 -14.16
C SER A 163 -30.00 -6.50 -13.82
N ASN A 164 -29.44 -5.30 -13.68
CA ASN A 164 -30.21 -4.10 -13.30
C ASN A 164 -31.12 -3.57 -14.42
N LYS A 165 -30.91 -3.96 -15.68
CA LYS A 165 -31.78 -3.57 -16.80
C LYS A 165 -33.01 -4.48 -16.95
N LYS A 166 -33.05 -5.62 -16.27
CA LYS A 166 -34.14 -6.61 -16.34
C LYS A 166 -35.16 -6.46 -15.20
N ASN A 167 -34.89 -5.58 -14.24
CA ASN A 167 -35.76 -5.21 -13.12
C ASN A 167 -36.28 -3.80 -13.34
#